data_AF-A0A380AG82-F1
#
_entry.id   AF-A0A380AG82-F1
#
_cell.length_a   1.000
_cell.length_b   1.000
_cell.length_c   1.000
_cell.angle_alpha   90.00
_cell.angle_beta   90.00
_cell.angle_gamma   90.00
#
_symmetry.space_group_name_H-M   'P 1'
#
loop_
_entity.id
_entity.type
_entity.pdbx_description
1 polymer ?
#
loop_
_entity_poly.entity_id
_entity_poly.type
_entity_poly.pdbx_seq_one_letter_code
_entity_poly.pdbx_strand_id
1 'polypeptide(L)'
;MACKGIGDRQFLTCAVDLVKKTVTVTLAAGIAHHYFTDSYAFLSVTDADGNILLSYDVIGSQNQPAKTWVLPLSGYGGEVIHLRHEEPDNRLAIVNEMQHLRLAEKGKQQTYCITPVDLKRIND
;
A
#
# COMPACT_ATOMS: atom_id res chain seq x y z
N MET A 1 2.25 0.22 5.58
CA MET A 1 1.99 1.42 4.75
C MET A 1 0.61 1.97 5.10
N ALA A 2 0.46 3.30 5.16
CA ALA A 2 -0.82 3.97 5.37
C ALA A 2 -0.91 5.22 4.49
N CYS A 3 -2.01 5.37 3.75
CA CYS A 3 -2.32 6.54 2.94
C CYS A 3 -3.46 7.33 3.59
N LYS A 4 -3.31 8.65 3.62
CA LYS A 4 -4.28 9.61 4.14
C LYS A 4 -4.85 10.46 3.01
N GLY A 5 -6.13 10.74 3.12
CA GLY A 5 -6.90 11.53 2.19
C GLY A 5 -7.07 12.97 2.68
N ILE A 6 -8.13 13.61 2.20
CA ILE A 6 -8.54 14.94 2.66
C ILE A 6 -8.74 14.95 4.18
N GLY A 7 -8.26 16.03 4.83
CA GLY A 7 -8.32 16.16 6.29
C GLY A 7 -7.49 15.12 7.04
N ASP A 8 -6.47 14.56 6.39
CA ASP A 8 -5.56 13.54 6.93
C ASP A 8 -6.26 12.25 7.36
N ARG A 9 -7.46 12.02 6.83
CA ARG A 9 -8.24 10.81 7.07
C ARG A 9 -7.55 9.62 6.43
N GLN A 10 -7.12 8.65 7.23
CA GLN A 10 -6.60 7.39 6.72
C GLN A 10 -7.68 6.64 5.94
N PHE A 11 -7.40 6.30 4.68
CA PHE A 11 -8.36 5.59 3.82
C PHE A 11 -7.85 4.25 3.29
N LEU A 12 -6.53 4.07 3.19
CA LEU A 12 -5.91 2.85 2.70
C LEU A 12 -4.73 2.45 3.58
N THR A 13 -4.66 1.17 3.95
CA THR A 13 -3.50 0.59 4.62
C THR A 13 -3.08 -0.70 3.94
N CYS A 14 -1.78 -0.97 3.94
CA CYS A 14 -1.20 -2.24 3.53
C CYS A 14 -0.22 -2.67 4.62
N ALA A 15 -0.49 -3.79 5.28
CA ALA A 15 0.30 -4.35 6.37
C ALA A 15 0.87 -5.71 5.97
N VAL A 16 2.17 -5.89 6.15
CA VAL A 16 2.88 -7.15 5.87
C VAL A 16 3.21 -7.81 7.19
N ASP A 17 2.76 -9.05 7.37
CA ASP A 17 3.05 -9.88 8.53
C ASP A 17 3.83 -11.11 8.05
N LEU A 18 5.15 -11.08 8.27
CA LEU A 18 6.06 -12.17 7.85
C LEU A 18 5.90 -13.44 8.71
N VAL A 19 5.41 -13.30 9.94
CA VAL A 19 5.18 -14.44 10.84
C VAL A 19 3.93 -15.20 10.41
N LYS A 20 2.83 -14.48 10.16
CA LYS A 20 1.58 -15.06 9.64
C LYS A 20 1.62 -15.34 8.14
N LYS A 21 2.65 -14.83 7.45
CA LYS A 21 2.82 -14.92 5.99
C LYS A 21 1.63 -14.33 5.25
N THR A 22 1.26 -13.10 5.58
CA THR A 22 0.11 -12.42 4.96
C THR A 22 0.40 -10.96 4.64
N VAL A 23 -0.22 -10.47 3.57
CA VAL A 23 -0.39 -9.05 3.28
C VAL A 23 -1.86 -8.70 3.51
N THR A 24 -2.13 -7.80 4.44
CA THR A 24 -3.48 -7.29 4.68
C THR A 24 -3.63 -5.90 4.10
N VAL A 25 -4.52 -5.75 3.13
CA VAL A 25 -4.89 -4.46 2.55
C VAL A 25 -6.28 -4.09 3.08
N THR A 26 -6.42 -2.89 3.63
CA THR A 26 -7.69 -2.39 4.14
C THR A 26 -8.00 -1.04 3.51
N LEU A 27 -9.19 -0.94 2.93
CA LEU A 27 -9.78 0.27 2.38
C LEU A 27 -10.95 0.68 3.29
N ALA A 28 -10.95 1.91 3.76
CA ALA A 28 -12.03 2.47 4.56
C ALA A 28 -13.13 3.07 3.67
N ALA A 29 -14.40 2.86 4.02
CA ALA A 29 -15.53 3.43 3.28
C ALA A 29 -15.49 4.96 3.28
N GLY A 30 -15.80 5.62 2.16
CA GLY A 30 -15.82 7.08 2.06
C GLY A 30 -15.07 7.61 0.85
N ILE A 31 -15.09 8.93 0.68
CA ILE A 31 -14.33 9.64 -0.36
C ILE A 31 -12.91 9.88 0.15
N ALA A 32 -11.90 9.59 -0.68
CA ALA A 32 -10.50 9.78 -0.31
C ALA A 32 -10.11 11.26 -0.38
N HIS A 33 -10.36 11.92 -1.51
CA HIS A 33 -10.09 13.35 -1.68
C HIS A 33 -10.89 13.94 -2.87
N HIS A 34 -11.99 14.66 -2.58
CA HIS A 34 -12.97 15.05 -3.60
C HIS A 34 -12.48 16.02 -4.70
N TYR A 35 -11.36 16.72 -4.49
CA TYR A 35 -10.73 17.54 -5.54
C TYR A 35 -9.99 16.75 -6.63
N PHE A 36 -9.78 15.43 -6.45
CA PHE A 36 -9.17 14.58 -7.46
C PHE A 36 -10.24 13.76 -8.17
N THR A 37 -10.53 14.08 -9.44
CA THR A 37 -11.55 13.36 -10.23
C THR A 37 -11.07 12.01 -10.77
N ASP A 38 -9.76 11.78 -10.75
CA ASP A 38 -9.10 10.60 -11.31
C ASP A 38 -8.43 9.76 -10.20
N SER A 39 -7.53 8.85 -10.61
CA SER A 39 -6.74 8.00 -9.72
C SER A 39 -5.95 8.83 -8.70
N TYR A 40 -6.35 8.70 -7.43
CA TYR A 40 -5.74 9.40 -6.29
C TYR A 40 -4.75 8.52 -5.54
N ALA A 41 -5.03 7.23 -5.47
CA ALA A 41 -4.08 6.23 -5.03
C ALA A 41 -4.31 4.92 -5.76
N PHE A 42 -3.23 4.20 -6.03
CA PHE A 42 -3.26 2.88 -6.64
C PHE A 42 -2.38 1.94 -5.82
N LEU A 43 -2.87 0.72 -5.59
CA LEU A 43 -2.10 -0.33 -4.94
C LEU A 43 -2.20 -1.62 -5.76
N SER A 44 -1.06 -2.24 -6.03
CA SER A 44 -1.02 -3.63 -6.46
C SER A 44 -0.09 -4.47 -5.60
N VAL A 45 -0.41 -5.76 -5.54
CA VAL A 45 0.40 -6.79 -4.89
C VAL A 45 0.54 -7.95 -5.86
N THR A 46 1.77 -8.35 -6.16
CA THR A 46 2.07 -9.55 -6.94
C THR A 46 2.66 -10.63 -6.04
N ASP A 47 2.43 -11.89 -6.39
CA ASP A 47 3.16 -13.00 -5.77
C ASP A 47 4.62 -13.04 -6.26
N ALA A 48 5.39 -14.01 -5.75
CA ALA A 48 6.81 -14.17 -6.07
C ALA A 48 7.07 -14.61 -7.53
N ASP A 49 6.05 -15.15 -8.21
CA ASP A 49 6.11 -15.53 -9.62
C ASP A 49 5.67 -14.38 -10.54
N GLY A 50 5.27 -13.24 -9.98
CA GLY A 50 4.81 -12.05 -10.70
C GLY A 50 3.32 -12.04 -11.04
N ASN A 51 2.51 -12.99 -10.54
CA ASN A 51 1.07 -12.96 -10.74
C ASN A 51 0.43 -11.90 -9.86
N ILE A 52 -0.54 -11.15 -10.41
CA ILE A 52 -1.26 -10.11 -9.68
C ILE A 52 -2.26 -10.77 -8.69
N LEU A 53 -2.01 -10.62 -7.39
CA LEU A 53 -2.92 -11.04 -6.32
C LEU A 53 -3.98 -9.97 -6.03
N LEU A 54 -3.60 -8.70 -6.15
CA LEU A 54 -4.49 -7.55 -6.01
C LEU A 54 -4.03 -6.42 -6.91
N SER A 55 -4.99 -5.74 -7.52
CA SER A 55 -4.81 -4.46 -8.19
C SER A 55 -6.04 -3.62 -7.89
N TYR A 56 -5.86 -2.45 -7.29
CA TYR A 56 -6.96 -1.60 -6.86
C TYR A 56 -6.64 -0.12 -7.05
N ASP A 57 -7.48 0.55 -7.83
CA ASP A 57 -7.41 1.98 -8.09
C ASP A 57 -8.48 2.73 -7.28
N VAL A 58 -8.03 3.71 -6.51
CA VAL A 58 -8.87 4.57 -5.69
C VAL A 58 -9.04 5.90 -6.42
N ILE A 59 -10.20 6.08 -7.03
CA ILE A 59 -10.59 7.36 -7.61
C ILE A 59 -10.91 8.35 -6.49
N GLY A 60 -10.25 9.51 -6.48
CA GLY A 60 -10.23 10.43 -5.34
C GLY A 60 -11.60 10.95 -4.94
N SER A 61 -12.44 11.28 -5.92
CA SER A 61 -13.77 11.87 -5.76
C SER A 61 -14.89 10.85 -5.58
N GLN A 62 -14.61 9.57 -5.76
CA GLN A 62 -15.61 8.53 -5.64
C GLN A 62 -15.72 8.01 -4.22
N ASN A 63 -16.96 7.71 -3.80
CA ASN A 63 -17.21 7.06 -2.53
C ASN A 63 -16.80 5.59 -2.60
N GLN A 64 -15.80 5.21 -1.84
CA GLN A 64 -15.31 3.83 -1.78
C GLN A 64 -16.11 3.01 -0.76
N PRO A 65 -16.35 1.71 -1.01
CA PRO A 65 -16.85 0.81 0.02
C PRO A 65 -15.72 0.41 0.99
N ALA A 66 -16.06 0.04 2.21
CA ALA A 66 -15.08 -0.58 3.10
C ALA A 66 -14.75 -1.98 2.58
N LYS A 67 -13.46 -2.30 2.48
CA LYS A 67 -13.00 -3.61 2.00
C LYS A 67 -11.71 -4.02 2.68
N THR A 68 -11.56 -5.32 2.92
CA THR A 68 -10.30 -5.90 3.42
C THR A 68 -9.95 -7.08 2.54
N TRP A 69 -8.67 -7.15 2.14
CA TRP A 69 -8.08 -8.29 1.47
C TRP A 69 -6.98 -8.85 2.34
N VAL A 70 -6.98 -10.16 2.53
CA VAL A 70 -5.90 -10.88 3.19
C VAL A 70 -5.29 -11.79 2.14
N LEU A 71 -4.09 -11.43 1.68
CA LEU A 71 -3.37 -12.12 0.61
C LEU A 71 -2.28 -13.00 1.23
N PRO A 72 -2.08 -14.22 0.74
CA PRO A 72 -1.01 -15.09 1.23
C PRO A 72 0.37 -14.59 0.77
N LEU A 73 1.39 -14.84 1.59
CA LEU A 73 2.80 -14.75 1.21
C LEU A 73 3.39 -16.15 1.06
N SER A 74 4.29 -16.32 0.10
CA SER A 74 5.10 -17.52 -0.08
C SER A 74 5.95 -17.83 1.15
N GLY A 75 6.42 -16.78 1.85
CA GLY A 75 7.32 -16.87 2.98
C GLY A 75 8.81 -17.00 2.62
N TYR A 76 9.15 -17.12 1.33
CA TYR A 76 10.54 -17.08 0.84
C TYR A 76 10.89 -15.72 0.20
N GLY A 77 9.92 -14.81 0.11
CA GLY A 77 10.08 -13.49 -0.50
C GLY A 77 9.95 -13.51 -2.02
N GLY A 78 10.00 -12.33 -2.62
CA GLY A 78 9.85 -12.10 -4.06
C GLY A 78 8.54 -11.39 -4.42
N GLU A 79 7.55 -11.37 -3.52
CA GLU A 79 6.32 -10.61 -3.72
C GLU A 79 6.63 -9.10 -3.83
N VAL A 80 5.86 -8.41 -4.66
CA VAL A 80 6.05 -6.98 -4.89
C VAL A 80 4.80 -6.21 -4.56
N ILE A 81 4.95 -5.14 -3.78
CA ILE A 81 3.93 -4.15 -3.50
C ILE A 81 4.27 -2.90 -4.31
N HIS A 82 3.38 -2.50 -5.21
CA HIS A 82 3.45 -1.22 -5.89
C HIS A 82 2.40 -0.28 -5.33
N LEU A 83 2.81 0.94 -4.99
CA LEU A 83 1.94 1.99 -4.49
C LEU A 83 2.14 3.26 -5.31
N ARG A 84 1.04 3.89 -5.71
CA ARG A 84 1.01 5.28 -6.16
C ARG A 84 0.09 6.06 -5.23
N HIS A 85 0.49 7.26 -4.85
CA HIS A 85 -0.36 8.20 -4.11
C HIS A 85 -0.06 9.62 -4.57
N GLU A 86 -1.09 10.41 -4.86
CA GLU A 86 -0.94 11.78 -5.34
C GLU A 86 -0.33 12.74 -4.30
N GLU A 87 -0.40 12.43 -3.00
CA GLU A 87 0.07 13.30 -1.91
C GLU A 87 1.04 12.56 -0.95
N PRO A 88 2.21 12.10 -1.42
CA PRO A 88 3.09 11.25 -0.61
C PRO A 88 3.69 11.98 0.60
N ASP A 89 4.15 13.23 0.44
CA ASP A 89 5.10 13.89 1.36
C ASP A 89 4.68 13.94 2.85
N ASN A 90 3.37 14.05 3.12
CA ASN A 90 2.84 14.10 4.50
C ASN A 90 1.66 13.15 4.72
N ARG A 91 1.13 12.54 3.66
CA ARG A 91 -0.07 11.70 3.70
C ARG A 91 0.22 10.24 3.34
N LEU A 92 1.45 9.90 3.03
CA LEU A 92 1.92 8.53 3.06
C LEU A 92 2.73 8.28 4.34
N ALA A 93 2.67 7.06 4.85
CA ALA A 93 3.56 6.59 5.89
C ALA A 93 3.95 5.15 5.59
N ILE A 94 5.25 4.88 5.60
CA ILE A 94 5.80 3.52 5.45
C ILE A 94 6.72 3.26 6.62
N VAL A 95 6.31 2.32 7.45
CA VAL A 95 6.99 1.99 8.70
C VAL A 95 7.29 0.50 8.69
N ASN A 96 8.52 0.15 8.99
CA ASN A 96 8.89 -1.18 9.44
C ASN A 96 8.74 -1.20 10.96
N GLU A 97 7.64 -1.80 11.43
CA GLU A 97 7.34 -1.89 12.86
C GLU A 97 8.33 -2.76 13.63
N MET A 98 8.94 -3.77 13.00
CA MET A 98 9.93 -4.64 13.65
C MET A 98 11.25 -3.90 13.96
N GLN A 99 11.63 -2.96 13.08
CA GLN A 99 12.84 -2.16 13.22
C GLN A 99 12.56 -0.76 13.79
N HIS A 100 11.30 -0.43 14.09
CA HIS A 100 10.82 0.92 14.41
C HIS A 100 11.34 2.00 13.44
N LEU A 101 11.52 1.63 12.17
CA LEU A 101 12.13 2.45 11.15
C LEU A 101 11.07 3.01 10.21
N ARG A 102 10.96 4.33 10.13
CA ARG A 102 10.20 4.98 9.06
C ARG A 102 11.05 4.99 7.79
N LEU A 103 10.56 4.35 6.74
CA LEU A 103 11.21 4.35 5.44
C LEU A 103 10.94 5.70 4.75
N ALA A 104 11.95 6.24 4.08
CA ALA A 104 11.82 7.50 3.36
C ALA A 104 10.85 7.35 2.18
N GLU A 105 9.74 8.06 2.23
CA GLU A 105 8.89 8.30 1.07
C GLU A 105 9.70 9.10 0.04
N LYS A 106 9.70 8.67 -1.22
CA LYS A 106 10.29 9.48 -2.30
C LYS A 106 9.37 9.42 -3.49
N GLY A 107 8.68 10.52 -3.75
CA GLY A 107 7.78 10.67 -4.87
C GLY A 107 6.45 9.92 -4.72
N LYS A 108 5.60 10.13 -5.72
CA LYS A 108 4.23 9.61 -5.77
C LYS A 108 4.18 8.09 -5.94
N GLN A 109 5.20 7.50 -6.58
CA GLN A 109 5.28 6.07 -6.84
C GLN A 109 6.36 5.43 -5.99
N GLN A 110 6.02 4.28 -5.38
CA GLN A 110 6.92 3.53 -4.54
C GLN A 110 6.68 2.04 -4.72
N THR A 111 7.76 1.32 -4.96
CA THR A 111 7.74 -0.13 -5.15
C THR A 111 8.58 -0.79 -4.07
N TYR A 112 8.07 -1.87 -3.49
CA TYR A 112 8.74 -2.63 -2.45
C TYR A 112 8.67 -4.13 -2.75
N CYS A 113 9.82 -4.79 -2.70
CA CYS A 113 9.93 -6.23 -2.69
C CYS A 113 9.92 -6.74 -1.25
N ILE A 114 9.06 -7.73 -0.97
CA ILE A 114 9.04 -8.44 0.29
C ILE A 114 10.14 -9.49 0.26
N THR A 115 10.96 -9.51 1.30
CA THR A 115 11.99 -10.54 1.53
C THR A 115 11.57 -11.40 2.73
N PRO A 116 12.21 -12.54 3.00
CA PRO A 116 11.90 -13.37 4.16
C PRO A 116 11.96 -12.65 5.51
N VAL A 117 12.71 -11.54 5.61
CA VAL A 117 13.00 -10.86 6.88
C VAL A 117 12.71 -9.36 6.89
N ASP A 118 12.50 -8.75 5.71
CA ASP A 118 12.39 -7.30 5.59
C ASP A 118 11.64 -6.88 4.31
N LEU A 119 11.34 -5.59 4.21
CA LEU A 119 10.75 -4.92 3.05
C LEU A 119 11.84 -4.09 2.36
N LYS A 120 12.23 -4.47 1.13
CA LYS A 120 13.26 -3.77 0.37
C LYS A 120 12.62 -2.87 -0.68
N ARG A 121 12.92 -1.57 -0.64
CA ARG A 121 12.51 -0.64 -1.71
C ARG A 121 13.21 -1.00 -3.02
N ILE A 122 12.45 -1.01 -4.11
CA ILE A 122 12.97 -1.04 -5.48
C ILE A 122 12.90 0.40 -6.01
N ASN A 123 14.02 0.92 -6.48
CA ASN A 123 14.05 2.17 -7.23
C ASN A 123 13.97 1.78 -8.70
N ASP A 124 12.96 2.31 -9.40
CA ASP A 124 12.97 2.37 -10.86
C ASP A 124 13.94 3.47 -11.33
#